data_AF-A0A8T2GW08-F1
#
_entry.id   AF-A0A8T2GW08-F1
#
_cell.length_a   1.000
_cell.length_b   1.000
_cell.length_c   1.000
_cell.angle_alpha   90.00
_cell.angle_beta   90.00
_cell.angle_gamma   90.00
#
_symmetry.space_group_name_H-M   'P 1'
#
loop_
_entity.id
_entity.type
_entity.pdbx_description
1 polymer ?
#
loop_
_entity_poly.entity_id
_entity_poly.type
_entity_poly.pdbx_seq_one_letter_code
_entity_poly.pdbx_strand_id
1 'polypeptide(L)'
;MSSHTATKYDVFLSFRGHDTRQNFISFLYKELVRRSIRTFKDDKELENGQRISSELKRTIEVSRFAVVVVSETYAASSWCLDELVTIMDFEKKGSITVMPIFYGVEPNHVRWQTGVLAEQFKKHGSREDHEKVLKWRQALTNFAQLSGDCSGDDDSKLVDKIANEISNKKTIYATINNGKNLVGIDTHMKELNRLMHMNCNKVTVRMVGIWARGGDGRSALAKYVYQTSCQQFDSHCFLGNVKTISQGRHSAHLHDEFLRNIKREDSNKQCLKNQKVLLVADNVTKVKQLEALAGDFSSFGPGSVVIITTDNKGLLNSYGITDVYEVEHLKFCGILRSLGFKKRAAAFQRALCRAKSFATECFCCQSSSISGYGKVTDLV
;
A
#
# COMPACT_ATOMS: atom_id res chain seq x y z
N MET A 1 14.54 30.55 19.71
CA MET A 1 14.44 29.09 19.93
C MET A 1 14.02 28.45 18.61
N SER A 2 14.91 27.67 18.00
CA SER A 2 14.68 27.08 16.68
C SER A 2 13.66 25.94 16.81
N SER A 3 12.50 26.14 16.19
CA SER A 3 11.50 25.09 15.98
C SER A 3 12.07 24.09 14.96
N HIS A 4 12.78 23.06 15.43
CA HIS A 4 13.03 21.89 14.61
C HIS A 4 11.68 21.21 14.35
N THR A 5 11.11 21.47 13.18
CA THR A 5 10.01 20.68 12.64
C THR A 5 10.48 19.24 12.58
N ALA A 6 9.99 18.39 13.50
CA ALA A 6 10.37 16.99 13.56
C ALA A 6 10.16 16.36 12.18
N THR A 7 11.26 15.96 11.54
CA THR A 7 11.24 15.37 10.21
C THR A 7 10.42 14.09 10.26
N LYS A 8 9.26 14.08 9.60
CA LYS A 8 8.33 12.96 9.59
C LYS A 8 8.97 11.73 8.93
N TYR A 9 9.17 10.64 9.65
CA TYR A 9 9.60 9.38 9.05
C TYR A 9 8.45 8.68 8.33
N ASP A 10 8.77 7.94 7.27
CA ASP A 10 7.81 7.03 6.64
C ASP A 10 7.75 5.72 7.42
N VAL A 11 8.92 5.18 7.80
CA VAL A 11 9.06 3.87 8.43
C VAL A 11 9.87 4.00 9.71
N PHE A 12 9.43 3.31 10.76
CA PHE A 12 10.19 2.98 11.95
C PHE A 12 10.60 1.51 11.89
N LEU A 13 11.90 1.20 11.96
CA LEU A 13 12.41 -0.18 12.04
C LEU A 13 12.68 -0.53 13.49
N SER A 14 11.93 -1.51 14.01
CA SER A 14 12.10 -2.12 15.31
C SER A 14 12.68 -3.52 15.15
N PHE A 15 13.79 -3.82 15.82
CA PHE A 15 14.48 -5.09 15.66
C PHE A 15 15.44 -5.34 16.82
N ARG A 16 15.87 -6.59 16.99
CA ARG A 16 16.97 -6.92 17.89
C ARG A 16 18.29 -6.71 17.18
N GLY A 17 19.08 -5.74 17.66
CA GLY A 17 20.33 -5.34 17.02
C GLY A 17 21.35 -6.47 16.96
N HIS A 18 21.48 -7.26 18.02
CA HIS A 18 22.38 -8.40 18.08
C HIS A 18 22.10 -9.44 16.98
N ASP A 19 20.84 -9.66 16.64
CA ASP A 19 20.44 -10.77 15.77
C ASP A 19 20.45 -10.38 14.29
N THR A 20 19.97 -9.15 13.99
CA THR A 20 19.58 -8.81 12.61
C THR A 20 20.23 -7.56 12.04
N ARG A 21 21.01 -6.80 12.83
CA ARG A 21 21.55 -5.47 12.42
C ARG A 21 22.44 -5.53 11.19
N GLN A 22 23.39 -6.47 11.15
CA GLN A 22 24.41 -6.53 10.11
C GLN A 22 24.01 -7.38 8.89
N ASN A 23 22.88 -8.10 8.97
CA ASN A 23 22.37 -8.94 7.89
C ASN A 23 21.07 -8.32 7.34
N PHE A 24 19.92 -8.98 7.52
CA PHE A 24 18.59 -8.61 7.05
C PHE A 24 18.26 -7.12 7.21
N ILE A 25 18.46 -6.52 8.39
CA ILE A 25 18.08 -5.12 8.63
C ILE A 25 18.96 -4.16 7.81
N SER A 26 20.25 -4.47 7.64
CA SER A 26 21.15 -3.63 6.83
C SER A 26 20.70 -3.57 5.37
N PHE A 27 20.29 -4.71 4.81
CA PHE A 27 19.78 -4.82 3.44
C PHE A 27 18.40 -4.16 3.30
N LEU A 28 17.49 -4.41 4.24
CA LEU A 28 16.17 -3.77 4.26
C LEU A 28 16.30 -2.25 4.33
N TYR A 29 17.11 -1.73 5.25
CA TYR A 29 17.34 -0.30 5.38
C TYR A 29 17.90 0.31 4.09
N LYS A 30 18.94 -0.31 3.51
CA LYS A 30 19.53 0.12 2.24
C LYS A 30 18.48 0.17 1.13
N GLU A 31 17.63 -0.84 1.03
CA GLU A 31 16.60 -0.93 0.00
C GLU A 31 15.50 0.13 0.18
N LEU A 32 15.07 0.37 1.42
CA LEU A 32 14.10 1.44 1.72
C LEU A 32 14.67 2.82 1.36
N VAL A 33 15.93 3.09 1.72
CA VAL A 33 16.63 4.33 1.36
C VAL A 33 16.75 4.47 -0.16
N ARG A 34 17.13 3.39 -0.87
CA ARG A 34 17.21 3.36 -2.34
C ARG A 34 15.89 3.73 -3.00
N ARG A 35 14.76 3.40 -2.38
CA ARG A 35 13.40 3.75 -2.85
C ARG A 35 12.88 5.10 -2.34
N SER A 36 13.74 5.92 -1.75
CA SER A 36 13.38 7.23 -1.18
C SER A 36 12.29 7.12 -0.10
N ILE A 37 12.34 6.06 0.71
CA ILE A 37 11.51 5.88 1.91
C ILE A 37 12.34 6.38 3.10
N ARG A 38 11.82 7.40 3.81
CA ARG A 38 12.51 7.96 4.97
C ARG A 38 12.35 7.01 6.14
N THR A 39 13.42 6.34 6.51
CA THR A 39 13.38 5.26 7.49
C THR A 39 14.19 5.65 8.72
N PHE A 40 13.56 5.59 9.88
CA PHE A 40 14.25 5.58 11.16
C PHE A 40 14.66 4.14 11.47
N LYS A 41 15.95 3.94 11.71
CA LYS A 41 16.51 2.64 12.10
C LYS A 41 16.85 2.73 13.58
N ASP A 42 16.15 1.98 14.44
CA ASP A 42 16.47 1.99 15.88
C ASP A 42 17.77 1.22 16.16
N ASP A 43 18.91 1.87 15.88
CA ASP A 43 20.24 1.36 16.22
C ASP A 43 20.66 1.77 17.64
N LYS A 44 19.81 2.47 18.40
CA LYS A 44 20.14 3.08 19.71
C LYS A 44 20.38 2.09 20.84
N GLU A 45 20.13 0.79 20.63
CA GLU A 45 20.54 -0.26 21.57
C GLU A 45 22.05 -0.23 21.88
N LEU A 46 22.88 0.37 21.01
CA LEU A 46 24.31 0.59 21.24
C LEU A 46 24.64 1.80 22.12
N GLU A 47 23.72 2.76 22.29
CA GLU A 47 24.03 4.08 22.87
C GLU A 47 23.51 4.29 24.29
N ASN A 48 22.38 3.68 24.69
CA ASN A 48 21.86 3.85 26.06
C ASN A 48 20.87 2.74 26.47
N GLY A 49 21.24 1.92 27.46
CA GLY A 49 20.40 0.88 28.05
C GLY A 49 19.34 1.39 29.05
N GLN A 50 18.71 2.55 28.80
CA GLN A 50 17.72 3.16 29.71
C GLN A 50 16.29 3.10 29.15
N ARG A 51 15.32 3.81 29.74
CA ARG A 51 13.93 3.84 29.25
C ARG A 51 13.87 4.45 27.85
N ILE A 52 12.88 4.06 27.06
CA ILE A 52 12.57 4.69 25.76
C ILE A 52 12.58 6.20 25.92
N SER A 53 13.47 6.87 25.18
CA SER A 53 13.55 8.33 25.23
C SER A 53 12.25 8.95 24.70
N SER A 54 11.91 10.13 25.22
CA SER A 54 10.78 10.92 24.70
C SER A 54 10.89 11.17 23.19
N GLU A 55 12.13 11.25 22.68
CA GLU A 55 12.44 11.35 21.26
C GLU A 55 12.05 10.10 20.47
N LEU A 56 12.31 8.90 20.98
CA LEU A 56 11.95 7.65 20.30
C LEU A 56 10.42 7.48 20.25
N LYS A 57 9.72 7.76 21.35
CA LYS A 57 8.24 7.77 21.36
C LYS A 57 7.66 8.71 20.31
N ARG A 58 8.21 9.93 20.24
CA ARG A 58 7.80 10.93 19.23
C ARG A 58 8.10 10.44 17.82
N THR A 59 9.21 9.73 17.63
CA THR A 59 9.60 9.17 16.32
C THR A 59 8.62 8.07 15.88
N ILE A 60 8.23 7.19 16.79
CA ILE A 60 7.17 6.18 16.55
C ILE A 60 5.86 6.88 16.20
N GLU A 61 5.44 7.88 16.99
CA GLU A 61 4.19 8.62 16.80
C GLU A 61 4.10 9.31 15.42
N VAL A 62 5.20 9.89 14.93
CA VAL A 62 5.21 10.59 13.63
C VAL A 62 5.43 9.64 12.44
N SER A 63 5.77 8.38 12.69
CA SER A 63 6.00 7.37 11.64
C SER A 63 4.69 6.82 11.09
N ARG A 64 4.67 6.47 9.80
CA ARG A 64 3.46 5.92 9.15
C ARG A 64 3.38 4.41 9.26
N PHE A 65 4.53 3.76 9.17
CA PHE A 65 4.70 2.33 9.28
C PHE A 65 5.68 1.99 10.40
N ALA A 66 5.43 0.92 11.14
CA ALA A 66 6.43 0.25 11.94
C ALA A 66 6.68 -1.13 11.34
N VAL A 67 7.91 -1.39 10.89
CA VAL A 67 8.33 -2.76 10.56
C VAL A 67 9.00 -3.31 11.80
N VAL A 68 8.41 -4.34 12.38
CA VAL A 68 8.91 -4.96 13.60
C VAL A 68 9.42 -6.36 13.25
N VAL A 69 10.71 -6.57 13.47
CA VAL A 69 11.40 -7.82 13.17
C VAL A 69 11.66 -8.56 14.48
N VAL A 70 10.79 -9.54 14.78
CA VAL A 70 10.94 -10.40 15.94
C VAL A 70 11.83 -11.58 15.55
N SER A 71 13.03 -11.60 16.11
CA SER A 71 14.02 -12.68 15.99
C SER A 71 14.05 -13.56 17.24
N GLU A 72 14.84 -14.65 17.18
CA GLU A 72 14.93 -15.66 18.25
C GLU A 72 15.21 -15.05 19.64
N THR A 73 16.11 -14.07 19.73
CA THR A 73 16.46 -13.44 21.01
C THR A 73 15.82 -12.06 21.22
N TYR A 74 14.84 -11.68 20.40
CA TYR A 74 14.15 -10.38 20.52
C TYR A 74 13.59 -10.16 21.93
N ALA A 75 12.90 -11.15 22.48
CA ALA A 75 12.31 -11.08 23.82
C ALA A 75 13.34 -11.07 24.96
N ALA A 76 14.63 -11.30 24.69
CA ALA A 76 15.68 -11.16 25.71
C ALA A 76 15.98 -9.68 26.02
N SER A 77 15.66 -8.76 25.10
CA SER A 77 15.89 -7.32 25.27
C SER A 77 14.65 -6.64 25.83
N SER A 78 14.74 -6.12 27.06
CA SER A 78 13.67 -5.33 27.68
C SER A 78 13.38 -4.05 26.89
N TRP A 79 14.40 -3.47 26.24
CA TRP A 79 14.24 -2.33 25.33
C TRP A 79 13.35 -2.68 24.13
N CYS A 80 13.64 -3.77 23.42
CA CYS A 80 12.82 -4.23 22.30
C CYS A 80 11.36 -4.51 22.73
N LEU A 81 11.15 -5.00 23.95
CA LEU A 81 9.81 -5.25 24.48
C LEU A 81 9.07 -3.96 24.88
N ASP A 82 9.75 -3.02 25.53
CA ASP A 82 9.18 -1.70 25.84
C ASP A 82 8.82 -0.96 24.53
N GLU A 83 9.65 -1.09 23.50
CA GLU A 83 9.43 -0.46 22.20
C GLU A 83 8.20 -1.06 21.52
N LEU A 84 8.09 -2.39 21.53
CA LEU A 84 6.93 -3.09 21.00
C LEU A 84 5.64 -2.66 21.69
N VAL A 85 5.63 -2.53 23.03
CA VAL A 85 4.46 -2.02 23.76
C VAL A 85 4.07 -0.65 23.25
N THR A 86 5.03 0.25 23.08
CA THR A 86 4.77 1.61 22.58
C THR A 86 4.21 1.59 21.15
N ILE A 87 4.79 0.77 20.26
CA ILE A 87 4.31 0.62 18.87
C ILE A 87 2.88 0.10 18.86
N MET A 88 2.57 -0.95 19.62
CA MET A 88 1.24 -1.55 19.68
C MET A 88 0.20 -0.60 20.30
N ASP A 89 0.59 0.27 21.24
CA ASP A 89 -0.28 1.32 21.76
C ASP A 89 -0.69 2.35 20.69
N PHE A 90 0.22 2.69 19.76
CA PHE A 90 -0.09 3.57 18.63
C PHE A 90 -0.86 2.84 17.52
N GLU A 91 -0.60 1.55 17.32
CA GLU A 91 -1.33 0.69 16.37
C GLU A 91 -2.79 0.59 16.78
N LYS A 92 -3.07 0.32 18.06
CA LYS A 92 -4.42 0.26 18.62
C LYS A 92 -5.20 1.58 18.46
N LYS A 93 -4.51 2.71 18.40
CA LYS A 93 -5.09 4.04 18.15
C LYS A 93 -5.26 4.35 16.65
N GLY A 94 -4.89 3.43 15.78
CA GLY A 94 -4.91 3.60 14.32
C GLY A 94 -3.91 4.65 13.80
N SER A 95 -2.91 5.01 14.62
CA SER A 95 -1.96 6.10 14.30
C SER A 95 -0.76 5.62 13.48
N ILE A 96 -0.44 4.32 13.57
CA ILE A 96 0.66 3.68 12.83
C ILE A 96 0.19 2.32 12.28
N THR A 97 0.66 1.95 11.09
CA THR A 97 0.43 0.60 10.54
C THR A 97 1.62 -0.29 10.86
N VAL A 98 1.39 -1.37 11.60
CA VAL A 98 2.43 -2.35 11.97
C VAL A 98 2.56 -3.41 10.88
N MET A 99 3.80 -3.75 10.54
CA MET A 99 4.19 -4.80 9.59
C MET A 99 5.04 -5.83 10.33
N PRO A 100 4.44 -6.94 10.79
CA PRO A 100 5.15 -7.99 11.52
C PRO A 100 6.06 -8.80 10.59
N ILE A 101 7.32 -8.99 11.00
CA ILE A 101 8.28 -9.92 10.40
C ILE A 101 8.76 -10.91 11.45
N PHE A 102 8.52 -12.19 11.23
CA PHE A 102 8.97 -13.29 12.09
C PHE A 102 10.24 -13.88 11.50
N TYR A 103 11.40 -13.53 12.06
CA TYR A 103 12.71 -13.85 11.50
C TYR A 103 13.39 -14.98 12.27
N GLY A 104 13.42 -16.18 11.70
CA GLY A 104 13.95 -17.38 12.37
C GLY A 104 13.10 -17.85 13.55
N VAL A 105 11.84 -17.41 13.64
CA VAL A 105 10.91 -17.77 14.72
C VAL A 105 9.54 -18.11 14.18
N GLU A 106 8.88 -19.07 14.82
CA GLU A 106 7.49 -19.39 14.50
C GLU A 106 6.53 -18.38 15.15
N PRO A 107 5.56 -17.81 14.40
CA PRO A 107 4.56 -16.89 14.93
C PRO A 107 3.78 -17.47 16.13
N ASN A 108 3.55 -18.79 16.15
CA ASN A 108 2.87 -19.48 17.25
C ASN A 108 3.67 -19.41 18.56
N HIS A 109 5.00 -19.56 18.49
CA HIS A 109 5.86 -19.41 19.66
C HIS A 109 5.86 -17.97 20.17
N VAL A 110 5.78 -16.98 19.27
CA VAL A 110 5.64 -15.57 19.63
C VAL A 110 4.29 -15.29 20.29
N ARG A 111 3.19 -15.80 19.71
CA ARG A 111 1.81 -15.59 20.17
C ARG A 111 1.54 -16.18 21.54
N TRP A 112 2.07 -17.36 21.82
CA TRP A 112 1.83 -18.07 23.08
C TRP A 112 3.01 -17.97 24.06
N GLN A 113 4.07 -17.25 23.66
CA GLN A 113 5.32 -17.10 24.41
C GLN A 113 5.85 -18.43 24.92
N THR A 114 5.91 -19.44 24.04
CA THR A 114 6.42 -20.79 24.32
C THR A 114 7.88 -20.93 23.85
N GLY A 115 8.51 -22.07 24.15
CA GLY A 115 9.90 -22.34 23.78
C GLY A 115 10.87 -21.33 24.40
N VAL A 116 11.79 -20.81 23.58
CA VAL A 116 12.83 -19.85 24.01
C VAL A 116 12.23 -18.59 24.65
N LEU A 117 11.07 -18.11 24.16
CA LEU A 117 10.42 -16.92 24.73
C LEU A 117 9.92 -17.18 26.15
N ALA A 118 9.45 -18.39 26.47
CA ALA A 118 9.00 -18.74 27.81
C ALA A 118 10.13 -18.57 28.83
N GLU A 119 11.33 -19.02 28.46
CA GLU A 119 12.52 -18.89 29.30
C GLU A 119 12.94 -17.43 29.50
N GLN A 120 12.88 -16.61 28.44
CA GLN A 120 13.17 -15.17 28.57
C GLN A 120 12.17 -14.48 29.49
N PHE A 121 10.88 -14.79 29.38
CA PHE A 121 9.89 -14.22 30.29
C PHE A 121 10.01 -14.71 31.73
N LYS A 122 10.50 -15.93 31.96
CA LYS A 122 10.84 -16.40 33.32
C LYS A 122 11.98 -15.55 33.92
N LYS A 123 13.00 -15.22 33.13
CA LYS A 123 14.09 -14.33 33.55
C LYS A 123 13.58 -12.92 33.84
N HIS A 124 12.77 -12.35 32.95
CA HIS A 124 12.18 -11.02 33.15
C HIS A 124 11.28 -10.96 34.38
N GLY A 125 10.46 -11.98 34.63
CA GLY A 125 9.60 -12.04 35.83
C GLY A 125 10.37 -12.03 37.16
N SER A 126 11.66 -12.34 37.16
CA SER A 126 12.52 -12.24 38.36
C SER A 126 13.20 -10.88 38.53
N ARG A 127 13.20 -10.03 37.50
CA ARG A 127 13.99 -8.79 37.45
C ARG A 127 13.13 -7.53 37.32
N GLU A 128 11.94 -7.67 36.78
CA GLU A 128 11.07 -6.57 36.39
C GLU A 128 9.72 -6.68 37.11
N ASP A 129 9.02 -5.54 37.18
CA ASP A 129 7.69 -5.49 37.77
C ASP A 129 6.67 -6.36 37.01
N HIS A 130 5.77 -6.99 37.76
CA HIS A 130 4.77 -7.91 37.22
C HIS A 130 3.87 -7.23 36.18
N GLU A 131 3.47 -5.98 36.43
CA GLU A 131 2.61 -5.24 35.50
C GLU A 131 3.33 -4.94 34.18
N LYS A 132 4.63 -4.65 34.25
CA LYS A 132 5.48 -4.44 33.07
C LYS A 132 5.60 -5.71 32.23
N VAL A 133 5.89 -6.84 32.87
CA VAL A 133 5.99 -8.14 32.19
C VAL A 133 4.66 -8.55 31.54
N LEU A 134 3.52 -8.27 32.18
CA LEU A 134 2.20 -8.48 31.60
C LEU A 134 2.00 -7.66 30.32
N LYS A 135 2.38 -6.37 30.33
CA LYS A 135 2.28 -5.50 29.14
C LYS A 135 3.11 -6.05 27.98
N TRP A 136 4.33 -6.51 28.24
CA TRP A 136 5.18 -7.14 27.23
C TRP A 136 4.55 -8.40 26.63
N ARG A 137 4.01 -9.28 27.47
CA ARG A 137 3.31 -10.49 27.00
C ARG A 137 2.11 -10.14 26.13
N GLN A 138 1.29 -9.20 26.58
CA GLN A 138 0.12 -8.75 25.83
C GLN A 138 0.51 -8.15 24.47
N ALA A 139 1.57 -7.34 24.43
CA ALA A 139 2.05 -6.73 23.20
C ALA A 139 2.52 -7.79 22.19
N LEU A 140 3.29 -8.81 22.60
CA LEU A 140 3.68 -9.91 21.70
C LEU A 140 2.49 -10.75 21.23
N THR A 141 1.54 -11.05 22.12
CA THR A 141 0.32 -11.78 21.76
C THR A 141 -0.48 -11.03 20.70
N ASN A 142 -0.70 -9.72 20.89
CA ASN A 142 -1.43 -8.89 19.93
C ASN A 142 -0.65 -8.72 18.63
N PHE A 143 0.67 -8.51 18.72
CA PHE A 143 1.54 -8.42 17.56
C PHE A 143 1.49 -9.69 16.70
N ALA A 144 1.52 -10.86 17.31
CA ALA A 144 1.47 -12.14 16.60
C ALA A 144 0.06 -12.51 16.08
N GLN A 145 -0.98 -11.72 16.39
CA GLN A 145 -2.29 -11.83 15.76
C GLN A 145 -2.37 -11.06 14.44
N LEU A 146 -1.47 -10.09 14.23
CA LEU A 146 -1.41 -9.36 12.97
C LEU A 146 -0.86 -10.28 11.85
N SER A 147 -1.40 -10.13 10.65
CA SER A 147 -0.84 -10.80 9.47
C SER A 147 0.57 -10.28 9.19
N GLY A 148 1.54 -11.19 9.08
CA GLY A 148 2.94 -10.86 8.91
C GLY A 148 3.68 -11.83 8.00
N ASP A 149 4.91 -11.46 7.65
CA ASP A 149 5.80 -12.30 6.84
C ASP A 149 6.77 -13.09 7.71
N CYS A 150 7.10 -14.30 7.27
CA CYS A 150 8.14 -15.12 7.90
C CYS A 150 9.42 -15.07 7.05
N SER A 151 10.58 -15.16 7.69
CA SER A 151 11.83 -15.44 6.98
C SER A 151 11.73 -16.78 6.26
N GLY A 152 12.11 -16.81 4.99
CA GLY A 152 12.25 -18.04 4.21
C GLY A 152 13.70 -18.24 3.77
N ASP A 153 13.90 -19.01 2.71
CA ASP A 153 15.25 -19.33 2.22
C ASP A 153 15.99 -18.14 1.57
N ASP A 154 15.28 -17.06 1.22
CA ASP A 154 15.80 -15.95 0.42
C ASP A 154 15.38 -14.59 1.00
N ASP A 155 16.26 -14.03 1.82
CA ASP A 155 16.11 -12.71 2.44
C ASP A 155 16.00 -11.58 1.40
N SER A 156 16.58 -11.73 0.21
CA SER A 156 16.50 -10.71 -0.83
C SER A 156 15.06 -10.54 -1.32
N LYS A 157 14.34 -11.65 -1.53
CA LYS A 157 12.93 -11.61 -1.92
C LYS A 157 12.07 -11.00 -0.82
N LEU A 158 12.34 -11.32 0.44
CA LEU A 158 11.62 -10.75 1.56
C LEU A 158 11.84 -9.23 1.66
N VAL A 159 13.09 -8.78 1.55
CA VAL A 159 13.44 -7.35 1.51
C VAL A 159 12.70 -6.62 0.38
N ASP A 160 12.72 -7.18 -0.84
CA ASP A 160 12.02 -6.59 -1.97
C ASP A 160 10.51 -6.55 -1.77
N LYS A 161 9.92 -7.61 -1.19
CA LYS A 161 8.50 -7.68 -0.86
C LYS A 161 8.10 -6.57 0.11
N ILE A 162 8.80 -6.45 1.23
CA ILE A 162 8.54 -5.43 2.26
C ILE A 162 8.68 -4.02 1.66
N ALA A 163 9.77 -3.77 0.94
CA ALA A 163 10.03 -2.46 0.35
C ALA A 163 9.01 -2.09 -0.75
N ASN A 164 8.53 -3.08 -1.52
CA ASN A 164 7.43 -2.89 -2.48
C ASN A 164 6.11 -2.55 -1.78
N GLU A 165 5.77 -3.29 -0.73
CA GLU A 165 4.54 -3.07 0.02
C GLU A 165 4.51 -1.68 0.66
N ILE A 166 5.60 -1.28 1.32
CA ILE A 166 5.72 0.06 1.93
C ILE A 166 5.66 1.13 0.85
N SER A 167 6.35 0.97 -0.28
CA SER A 167 6.29 1.94 -1.38
C SER A 167 4.87 2.10 -1.93
N ASN A 168 4.14 1.00 -2.08
CA ASN A 168 2.75 0.98 -2.53
C ASN A 168 1.85 1.69 -1.51
N LYS A 169 1.90 1.28 -0.23
CA LYS A 169 1.12 1.91 0.85
C LYS A 169 1.47 3.39 1.01
N LYS A 170 2.76 3.77 0.97
CA LYS A 170 3.21 5.17 1.02
C LYS A 170 2.65 6.00 -0.13
N THR A 171 2.60 5.45 -1.34
CA THR A 171 1.99 6.11 -2.50
C THR A 171 0.49 6.29 -2.29
N ILE A 172 -0.20 5.30 -1.73
CA ILE A 172 -1.62 5.38 -1.35
C ILE A 172 -1.82 6.47 -0.31
N TYR A 173 -1.10 6.46 0.79
CA TYR A 173 -1.24 7.49 1.82
C TYR A 173 -0.80 8.88 1.34
N ALA A 174 0.16 9.00 0.41
CA ALA A 174 0.47 10.29 -0.20
C ALA A 174 -0.69 10.78 -1.07
N THR A 175 -1.37 9.86 -1.77
CA THR A 175 -2.60 10.13 -2.52
C THR A 175 -3.72 10.57 -1.58
N ILE A 176 -3.89 9.92 -0.42
CA ILE A 176 -4.89 10.25 0.61
C ILE A 176 -4.56 11.57 1.32
N ASN A 177 -3.30 11.80 1.72
CA ASN A 177 -2.93 12.91 2.60
C ASN A 177 -2.65 14.23 1.84
N ASN A 178 -2.25 14.14 0.57
CA ASN A 178 -2.35 15.28 -0.36
C ASN A 178 -3.83 15.61 -0.69
N GLY A 179 -4.76 14.79 -0.19
CA GLY A 179 -6.18 15.03 -0.11
C GLY A 179 -6.63 16.09 0.90
N LYS A 180 -5.70 16.76 1.59
CA LYS A 180 -6.03 18.05 2.24
C LYS A 180 -6.49 19.13 1.25
N ASN A 181 -6.40 18.88 -0.06
CA ASN A 181 -7.07 19.64 -1.12
C ASN A 181 -8.04 18.78 -1.99
N LEU A 182 -8.60 17.67 -1.48
CA LEU A 182 -9.60 16.83 -2.18
C LEU A 182 -11.00 17.10 -1.67
N VAL A 183 -11.50 18.31 -1.89
CA VAL A 183 -12.94 18.58 -1.85
C VAL A 183 -13.60 17.65 -2.87
N GLY A 184 -14.32 16.62 -2.41
CA GLY A 184 -15.16 15.75 -3.25
C GLY A 184 -14.92 14.24 -3.14
N ILE A 185 -13.70 13.75 -2.82
CA ILE A 185 -13.45 12.29 -2.80
C ILE A 185 -14.17 11.59 -1.63
N ASP A 186 -14.26 12.25 -0.48
CA ASP A 186 -15.05 11.75 0.65
C ASP A 186 -16.54 11.66 0.29
N THR A 187 -17.03 12.57 -0.55
CA THR A 187 -18.40 12.53 -1.07
C THR A 187 -18.59 11.33 -2.01
N HIS A 188 -17.65 11.09 -2.93
CA HIS A 188 -17.66 9.91 -3.81
C HIS A 188 -17.62 8.61 -2.99
N MET A 189 -16.76 8.52 -1.97
CA MET A 189 -16.67 7.35 -1.11
C MET A 189 -17.89 7.13 -0.22
N LYS A 190 -18.49 8.21 0.32
CA LYS A 190 -19.73 8.10 1.10
C LYS A 190 -20.85 7.52 0.25
N GLU A 191 -21.01 7.99 -0.98
CA GLU A 191 -22.05 7.49 -1.88
C GLU A 191 -21.77 6.05 -2.35
N LEU A 192 -20.52 5.73 -2.70
CA LEU A 192 -20.14 4.36 -3.03
C LEU A 192 -20.31 3.40 -1.85
N ASN A 193 -19.96 3.81 -0.63
CA ASN A 193 -20.18 3.00 0.58
C ASN A 193 -21.68 2.75 0.83
N ARG A 194 -22.54 3.72 0.48
CA ARG A 194 -24.00 3.59 0.53
C ARG A 194 -24.48 2.53 -0.47
N LEU A 195 -24.00 2.58 -1.72
CA LEU A 195 -24.34 1.62 -2.78
C LEU A 195 -23.82 0.21 -2.49
N MET A 196 -22.59 0.11 -1.96
CA MET A 196 -22.03 -1.17 -1.50
C MET A 196 -22.76 -1.71 -0.26
N HIS A 197 -23.49 -0.85 0.46
CA HIS A 197 -24.21 -1.17 1.69
C HIS A 197 -23.35 -1.90 2.72
N MET A 198 -22.18 -1.34 3.02
CA MET A 198 -21.18 -1.94 3.91
C MET A 198 -21.70 -2.21 5.35
N ASN A 199 -22.85 -1.66 5.72
CA ASN A 199 -23.47 -1.77 7.05
C ASN A 199 -24.76 -2.62 7.08
N CYS A 200 -25.04 -3.45 6.06
CA CYS A 200 -26.26 -4.26 6.01
C CYS A 200 -25.95 -5.76 5.98
N ASN A 201 -26.52 -6.54 6.91
CA ASN A 201 -26.50 -8.00 6.94
C ASN A 201 -27.42 -8.63 5.86
N LYS A 202 -27.33 -8.17 4.60
CA LYS A 202 -28.14 -8.74 3.51
C LYS A 202 -27.50 -10.01 2.94
N VAL A 203 -28.36 -10.91 2.49
CA VAL A 203 -28.05 -12.30 2.10
C VAL A 203 -27.45 -12.42 0.68
N THR A 204 -27.40 -11.34 -0.11
CA THR A 204 -27.09 -11.41 -1.55
C THR A 204 -25.77 -10.73 -1.94
N VAL A 205 -25.17 -11.22 -3.04
CA VAL A 205 -24.05 -10.57 -3.76
C VAL A 205 -24.57 -9.29 -4.40
N ARG A 206 -23.82 -8.18 -4.25
CA ARG A 206 -24.21 -6.89 -4.85
C ARG A 206 -23.34 -6.54 -6.03
N MET A 207 -23.96 -5.95 -7.05
CA MET A 207 -23.26 -5.42 -8.21
C MET A 207 -23.45 -3.91 -8.25
N VAL A 208 -22.34 -3.17 -8.22
CA VAL A 208 -22.32 -1.71 -8.30
C VAL A 208 -21.61 -1.29 -9.58
N GLY A 209 -22.26 -0.47 -10.39
CA GLY A 209 -21.68 0.13 -11.58
C GLY A 209 -21.02 1.47 -11.26
N ILE A 210 -19.81 1.72 -11.73
CA ILE A 210 -19.20 3.06 -11.76
C ILE A 210 -19.12 3.50 -13.21
N TRP A 211 -19.92 4.50 -13.58
CA TRP A 211 -19.99 4.98 -14.95
C TRP A 211 -19.43 6.39 -15.07
N ALA A 212 -18.60 6.63 -16.09
CA ALA A 212 -18.05 7.95 -16.42
C ALA A 212 -17.76 8.06 -17.91
N ARG A 213 -18.01 9.23 -18.52
CA ARG A 213 -17.58 9.53 -19.89
C ARG A 213 -16.11 9.96 -19.88
N GLY A 214 -15.19 9.03 -20.18
CA GLY A 214 -13.72 9.27 -20.16
C GLY A 214 -12.95 8.34 -19.21
N GLY A 215 -11.64 8.17 -19.44
CA GLY A 215 -10.88 6.99 -18.97
C GLY A 215 -10.14 7.08 -17.65
N ASP A 216 -9.57 8.23 -17.27
CA ASP A 216 -8.54 8.21 -16.21
C ASP A 216 -9.08 8.39 -14.78
N GLY A 217 -10.10 9.25 -14.59
CA GLY A 217 -10.70 9.49 -13.28
C GLY A 217 -11.47 8.28 -12.75
N ARG A 218 -12.14 7.54 -13.65
CA ARG A 218 -12.90 6.33 -13.31
C ARG A 218 -12.00 5.22 -12.79
N SER A 219 -10.94 4.89 -13.54
CA SER A 219 -9.97 3.86 -13.12
C SER A 219 -9.25 4.23 -11.82
N ALA A 220 -8.95 5.52 -11.62
CA ALA A 220 -8.38 5.99 -10.36
C ALA A 220 -9.34 5.81 -9.18
N LEU A 221 -10.63 6.16 -9.36
CA LEU A 221 -11.66 5.95 -8.34
C LEU A 221 -11.86 4.45 -8.05
N ALA A 222 -11.93 3.60 -9.08
CA ALA A 222 -12.06 2.15 -8.95
C ALA A 222 -10.94 1.55 -8.08
N LYS A 223 -9.70 1.95 -8.40
CA LYS A 223 -8.51 1.52 -7.67
C LYS A 223 -8.51 2.03 -6.23
N TYR A 224 -8.93 3.27 -6.02
CA TYR A 224 -9.05 3.86 -4.69
C TYR A 224 -10.03 3.09 -3.81
N VAL A 225 -11.25 2.84 -4.32
CA VAL A 225 -12.30 2.07 -3.63
C VAL A 225 -11.82 0.67 -3.27
N TYR A 226 -11.17 -0.03 -4.22
CA TYR A 226 -10.59 -1.34 -3.95
C TYR A 226 -9.60 -1.29 -2.78
N GLN A 227 -8.69 -0.33 -2.79
CA GLN A 227 -7.63 -0.22 -1.78
C GLN A 227 -8.18 0.13 -0.39
N THR A 228 -9.20 0.98 -0.31
CA THR A 228 -9.80 1.38 0.97
C THR A 228 -10.74 0.33 1.57
N SER A 229 -11.35 -0.50 0.73
CA SER A 229 -12.41 -1.41 1.16
C SER A 229 -11.98 -2.87 1.23
N CYS A 230 -10.89 -3.28 0.57
CA CYS A 230 -10.49 -4.69 0.47
C CYS A 230 -10.31 -5.43 1.80
N GLN A 231 -9.86 -4.74 2.86
CA GLN A 231 -9.64 -5.32 4.19
C GLN A 231 -10.94 -5.74 4.91
N GLN A 232 -12.10 -5.38 4.39
CA GLN A 232 -13.41 -5.72 4.97
C GLN A 232 -14.02 -7.01 4.40
N PHE A 233 -13.25 -7.74 3.59
CA PHE A 233 -13.68 -8.89 2.81
C PHE A 233 -12.66 -10.04 2.99
N ASP A 234 -13.15 -11.26 3.14
CA ASP A 234 -12.32 -12.46 3.30
C ASP A 234 -11.42 -12.72 2.09
N SER A 235 -11.87 -12.27 0.91
CA SER A 235 -11.13 -12.39 -0.33
C SER A 235 -11.39 -11.20 -1.24
N HIS A 236 -10.41 -10.81 -2.03
CA HIS A 236 -10.55 -9.63 -2.88
C HIS A 236 -9.67 -9.68 -4.13
N CYS A 237 -10.17 -9.14 -5.24
CA CYS A 237 -9.49 -9.12 -6.53
C CYS A 237 -9.72 -7.78 -7.26
N PHE A 238 -8.66 -7.23 -7.85
CA PHE A 238 -8.72 -6.03 -8.70
C PHE A 238 -8.27 -6.39 -10.12
N LEU A 239 -9.22 -6.47 -11.04
CA LEU A 239 -8.96 -6.67 -12.46
C LEU A 239 -8.81 -5.29 -13.12
N GLY A 240 -7.57 -4.79 -13.13
CA GLY A 240 -7.31 -3.38 -13.41
C GLY A 240 -7.52 -2.89 -14.84
N ASN A 241 -7.77 -3.78 -15.82
CA ASN A 241 -8.18 -3.40 -17.17
C ASN A 241 -8.74 -4.61 -17.94
N VAL A 242 -10.03 -4.89 -17.73
CA VAL A 242 -10.74 -6.03 -18.33
C VAL A 242 -10.73 -5.98 -19.86
N LYS A 243 -10.83 -4.78 -20.46
CA LYS A 243 -10.65 -4.59 -21.91
C LYS A 243 -9.35 -5.20 -22.42
N THR A 244 -8.22 -4.96 -21.74
CA THR A 244 -6.92 -5.50 -22.18
C THR A 244 -6.76 -6.99 -21.86
N ILE A 245 -7.29 -7.44 -20.72
CA ILE A 245 -7.19 -8.86 -20.31
C ILE A 245 -7.94 -9.76 -21.30
N SER A 246 -9.07 -9.28 -21.84
CA SER A 246 -9.90 -10.06 -22.77
C SER A 246 -9.58 -9.81 -24.25
N GLN A 247 -8.53 -9.06 -24.60
CA GLN A 247 -8.21 -8.75 -26.00
C GLN A 247 -7.53 -9.93 -26.70
N GLY A 248 -8.17 -10.46 -27.75
CA GLY A 248 -7.59 -11.47 -28.65
C GLY A 248 -7.51 -12.90 -28.09
N ARG A 249 -8.22 -13.20 -26.99
CA ARG A 249 -8.18 -14.52 -26.31
C ARG A 249 -9.59 -15.04 -26.03
N HIS A 250 -9.71 -16.35 -25.81
CA HIS A 250 -10.97 -17.01 -25.41
C HIS A 250 -11.51 -16.45 -24.09
N SER A 251 -12.82 -16.48 -23.90
CA SER A 251 -13.54 -15.96 -22.71
C SER A 251 -13.06 -16.57 -21.39
N ALA A 252 -12.54 -17.79 -21.39
CA ALA A 252 -11.98 -18.48 -20.22
C ALA A 252 -10.83 -17.71 -19.54
N HIS A 253 -10.12 -16.84 -20.26
CA HIS A 253 -8.95 -16.15 -19.72
C HIS A 253 -9.29 -15.10 -18.63
N LEU A 254 -10.50 -14.54 -18.63
CA LEU A 254 -10.91 -13.60 -17.58
C LEU A 254 -11.11 -14.30 -16.24
N HIS A 255 -11.70 -15.49 -16.28
CA HIS A 255 -11.85 -16.37 -15.13
C HIS A 255 -10.47 -16.79 -14.59
N ASP A 256 -9.57 -17.23 -15.47
CA ASP A 256 -8.20 -17.59 -15.07
C ASP A 256 -7.44 -16.42 -14.43
N GLU A 257 -7.57 -15.22 -15.00
CA GLU A 257 -6.95 -14.01 -14.45
C GLU A 257 -7.54 -13.65 -13.09
N PHE A 258 -8.84 -13.83 -12.91
CA PHE A 258 -9.50 -13.66 -11.62
C PHE A 258 -8.95 -14.64 -10.58
N LEU A 259 -8.87 -15.94 -10.90
CA LEU A 259 -8.34 -16.97 -10.00
C LEU A 259 -6.86 -16.76 -9.66
N ARG A 260 -6.06 -16.21 -10.59
CA ARG A 260 -4.65 -15.88 -10.34
C ARG A 260 -4.47 -14.67 -9.42
N ASN A 261 -5.36 -13.68 -9.51
CA ASN A 261 -5.20 -12.40 -8.82
C ASN A 261 -6.04 -12.27 -7.54
N ILE A 262 -6.93 -13.23 -7.25
CA ILE A 262 -7.69 -13.20 -6.00
C ILE A 262 -6.76 -13.42 -4.81
N LYS A 263 -6.81 -12.46 -3.88
CA LYS A 263 -6.10 -12.53 -2.60
C LYS A 263 -7.06 -13.04 -1.54
N ARG A 264 -6.55 -13.88 -0.64
CA ARG A 264 -7.30 -14.49 0.47
C ARG A 264 -6.62 -14.13 1.78
N GLU A 265 -7.42 -13.78 2.78
CA GLU A 265 -6.91 -13.53 4.14
C GLU A 265 -6.52 -14.84 4.83
N ASP A 266 -7.25 -15.93 4.55
CA ASP A 266 -7.01 -17.27 5.12
C ASP A 266 -6.67 -18.27 4.00
N SER A 267 -5.38 -18.59 3.86
CA SER A 267 -4.86 -19.49 2.82
C SER A 267 -5.34 -20.94 2.92
N ASN A 268 -5.97 -21.33 4.03
CA ASN A 268 -6.48 -22.69 4.26
C ASN A 268 -7.86 -22.94 3.65
N LYS A 269 -8.59 -21.90 3.22
CA LYS A 269 -9.87 -22.04 2.51
C LYS A 269 -9.62 -22.12 1.01
N GLN A 270 -9.54 -23.35 0.48
CA GLN A 270 -9.33 -23.60 -0.95
C GLN A 270 -10.54 -23.24 -1.83
N CYS A 271 -11.73 -23.02 -1.25
CA CYS A 271 -12.96 -22.77 -1.98
C CYS A 271 -13.46 -21.32 -1.77
N LEU A 272 -13.75 -20.62 -2.87
CA LEU A 272 -14.40 -19.30 -2.85
C LEU A 272 -15.88 -19.37 -2.41
N LYS A 273 -16.45 -20.58 -2.36
CA LYS A 273 -17.84 -20.80 -1.95
C LYS A 273 -18.08 -20.24 -0.56
N ASN A 274 -19.10 -19.40 -0.45
CA ASN A 274 -19.55 -18.77 0.79
C ASN A 274 -18.56 -17.78 1.43
N GLN A 275 -17.50 -17.36 0.73
CA GLN A 275 -16.63 -16.28 1.21
C GLN A 275 -17.21 -14.91 0.86
N LYS A 276 -16.98 -13.93 1.74
CA LYS A 276 -17.32 -12.53 1.46
C LYS A 276 -16.25 -11.94 0.54
N VAL A 277 -16.56 -11.74 -0.74
CA VAL A 277 -15.60 -11.35 -1.79
C VAL A 277 -15.79 -9.89 -2.23
N LEU A 278 -14.70 -9.14 -2.39
CA LEU A 278 -14.67 -7.88 -3.14
C LEU A 278 -14.00 -8.08 -4.50
N LEU A 279 -14.76 -7.96 -5.58
CA LEU A 279 -14.22 -7.93 -6.94
C LEU A 279 -14.40 -6.55 -7.54
N VAL A 280 -13.32 -5.95 -8.02
CA VAL A 280 -13.38 -4.69 -8.79
C VAL A 280 -12.84 -4.94 -10.19
N ALA A 281 -13.74 -4.88 -11.18
CA ALA A 281 -13.45 -5.08 -12.59
C ALA A 281 -13.42 -3.73 -13.31
N ASP A 282 -12.21 -3.24 -13.57
CA ASP A 282 -12.01 -1.93 -14.17
C ASP A 282 -12.02 -2.00 -15.71
N ASN A 283 -12.61 -0.99 -16.34
CA ASN A 283 -12.63 -0.78 -17.78
C ASN A 283 -13.27 -1.94 -18.58
N VAL A 284 -14.48 -2.33 -18.16
CA VAL A 284 -15.34 -3.28 -18.88
C VAL A 284 -15.99 -2.58 -20.06
N THR A 285 -15.92 -3.20 -21.24
CA THR A 285 -16.39 -2.61 -22.51
C THR A 285 -17.41 -3.46 -23.25
N LYS A 286 -17.57 -4.74 -22.88
CA LYS A 286 -18.50 -5.67 -23.52
C LYS A 286 -19.22 -6.53 -22.48
N VAL A 287 -20.51 -6.78 -22.69
CA VAL A 287 -21.34 -7.67 -21.84
C VAL A 287 -20.74 -9.08 -21.71
N LYS A 288 -20.18 -9.61 -22.81
CA LYS A 288 -19.47 -10.91 -22.84
C LYS A 288 -18.35 -11.04 -21.79
N GLN A 289 -17.74 -9.93 -21.37
CA GLN A 289 -16.71 -9.94 -20.33
C GLN A 289 -17.31 -10.17 -18.93
N LEU A 290 -18.54 -9.70 -18.70
CA LEU A 290 -19.29 -9.97 -17.47
C LEU A 290 -19.84 -11.40 -17.48
N GLU A 291 -20.36 -11.85 -18.61
CA GLU A 291 -20.81 -13.25 -18.80
C GLU A 291 -19.68 -14.25 -18.51
N ALA A 292 -18.45 -13.93 -18.94
CA ALA A 292 -17.26 -14.75 -18.65
C ALA A 292 -16.94 -14.87 -17.15
N LEU A 293 -17.39 -13.92 -16.33
CA LEU A 293 -17.21 -13.90 -14.88
C LEU A 293 -18.50 -14.29 -14.12
N ALA A 294 -19.59 -14.59 -14.84
CA ALA A 294 -20.89 -14.89 -14.21
C ALA A 294 -20.84 -16.13 -13.31
N GLY A 295 -20.03 -17.12 -13.70
CA GLY A 295 -19.75 -18.30 -12.88
C GLY A 295 -19.00 -17.99 -11.59
N ASP A 296 -18.16 -16.95 -11.58
CA ASP A 296 -17.49 -16.48 -10.36
C ASP A 296 -18.47 -15.79 -9.42
N PHE A 297 -19.31 -14.90 -9.96
CA PHE A 297 -20.28 -14.14 -9.17
C PHE A 297 -21.24 -15.04 -8.40
N SER A 298 -21.69 -16.14 -9.03
CA SER A 298 -22.61 -17.10 -8.41
C SER A 298 -21.98 -17.93 -7.29
N SER A 299 -20.65 -17.98 -7.23
CA SER A 299 -19.91 -18.69 -6.17
C SER A 299 -19.70 -17.85 -4.91
N PHE A 300 -19.91 -16.54 -4.98
CA PHE A 300 -19.63 -15.61 -3.88
C PHE A 300 -20.64 -15.75 -2.73
N GLY A 301 -20.15 -15.60 -1.49
CA GLY A 301 -20.96 -15.65 -0.29
C GLY A 301 -21.74 -14.37 -0.01
N PRO A 302 -22.65 -14.40 0.98
CA PRO A 302 -23.40 -13.23 1.43
C PRO A 302 -22.50 -12.04 1.79
N GLY A 303 -22.93 -10.82 1.45
CA GLY A 303 -22.18 -9.59 1.70
C GLY A 303 -21.03 -9.32 0.73
N SER A 304 -20.86 -10.14 -0.31
CA SER A 304 -19.90 -9.89 -1.39
C SER A 304 -20.33 -8.72 -2.27
N VAL A 305 -19.33 -8.01 -2.81
CA VAL A 305 -19.52 -6.82 -3.64
C VAL A 305 -18.70 -6.95 -4.92
N VAL A 306 -19.36 -6.75 -6.06
CA VAL A 306 -18.76 -6.68 -7.39
C VAL A 306 -18.91 -5.26 -7.91
N ILE A 307 -17.81 -4.59 -8.20
CA ILE A 307 -17.78 -3.24 -8.75
C ILE A 307 -17.33 -3.33 -10.20
N ILE A 308 -18.18 -2.84 -11.11
CA ILE A 308 -17.90 -2.81 -12.54
C ILE A 308 -17.68 -1.37 -12.96
N THR A 309 -16.55 -1.04 -13.59
CA THR A 309 -16.35 0.28 -14.17
C THR A 309 -16.43 0.25 -15.69
N THR A 310 -17.13 1.22 -16.27
CA THR A 310 -17.31 1.30 -17.73
C THR A 310 -17.55 2.71 -18.22
N ASP A 311 -17.24 2.99 -19.48
CA ASP A 311 -17.66 4.20 -20.19
C ASP A 311 -19.02 4.04 -20.88
N ASN A 312 -19.57 2.83 -20.91
CA ASN A 312 -20.83 2.51 -21.55
C ASN A 312 -21.91 2.21 -20.51
N LYS A 313 -22.75 3.21 -20.19
CA LYS A 313 -23.87 3.04 -19.25
C LYS A 313 -24.86 1.97 -19.73
N GLY A 314 -25.05 1.87 -21.04
CA GLY A 314 -25.90 0.85 -21.66
C GLY A 314 -25.44 -0.57 -21.36
N LEU A 315 -24.14 -0.79 -21.17
CA LEU A 315 -23.60 -2.09 -20.77
C LEU A 315 -24.10 -2.51 -19.38
N LEU A 316 -24.06 -1.59 -18.41
CA LEU A 316 -24.56 -1.85 -17.05
C LEU A 316 -26.05 -2.19 -17.07
N ASN A 317 -26.83 -1.39 -17.79
CA ASN A 317 -28.27 -1.60 -17.94
C ASN A 317 -28.58 -2.95 -18.60
N SER A 318 -27.88 -3.29 -19.68
CA SER A 318 -28.09 -4.56 -20.39
C SER A 318 -27.78 -5.80 -19.56
N TYR A 319 -26.91 -5.68 -18.55
CA TYR A 319 -26.58 -6.76 -17.62
C TYR A 319 -27.46 -6.74 -16.35
N GLY A 320 -28.37 -5.77 -16.22
CA GLY A 320 -29.27 -5.64 -15.07
C GLY A 320 -28.67 -4.99 -13.83
N ILE A 321 -27.56 -4.25 -13.97
CA ILE A 321 -26.94 -3.52 -12.86
C ILE A 321 -27.68 -2.19 -12.66
N THR A 322 -28.46 -2.08 -11.59
CA THR A 322 -29.28 -0.89 -11.27
C THR A 322 -28.58 0.10 -10.35
N ASP A 323 -27.70 -0.37 -9.46
CA ASP A 323 -26.94 0.46 -8.53
C ASP A 323 -25.76 1.09 -9.26
N VAL A 324 -25.99 2.21 -9.94
CA VAL A 324 -24.98 2.89 -10.76
C VAL A 324 -24.58 4.23 -10.15
N TYR A 325 -23.30 4.33 -9.80
CA TYR A 325 -22.65 5.57 -9.46
C TYR A 325 -22.20 6.32 -10.70
N GLU A 326 -22.89 7.42 -11.01
CA GLU A 326 -22.54 8.31 -12.10
C GLU A 326 -21.49 9.33 -11.66
N VAL A 327 -20.34 9.23 -12.30
CA VAL A 327 -19.21 10.12 -12.09
C VAL A 327 -19.40 11.30 -13.03
N GLU A 328 -20.14 12.33 -12.57
CA GLU A 328 -20.18 13.62 -13.26
C GLU A 328 -18.75 14.15 -13.42
N HIS A 329 -18.43 14.69 -14.61
CA HIS A 329 -17.12 15.23 -15.01
C HIS A 329 -16.23 15.54 -13.80
N LEU A 330 -15.47 14.54 -13.36
CA LEU A 330 -14.60 14.75 -12.22
C LEU A 330 -13.66 15.86 -12.67
N LYS A 331 -13.70 16.99 -11.97
CA LYS A 331 -12.55 17.91 -11.91
C LYS A 331 -11.43 17.18 -11.16
N PHE A 332 -10.98 16.06 -11.71
CA PHE A 332 -9.86 15.25 -11.28
C PHE A 332 -8.55 15.93 -11.71
N CYS A 333 -8.52 17.27 -11.69
CA CYS A 333 -7.40 18.06 -12.18
C CYS A 333 -6.20 18.09 -11.23
N GLY A 334 -6.28 17.46 -10.06
CA GLY A 334 -5.12 17.30 -9.16
C GLY A 334 -4.40 15.94 -9.27
N ILE A 335 -5.12 14.87 -9.57
CA ILE A 335 -4.63 13.49 -9.34
C ILE A 335 -3.94 12.89 -10.58
N LEU A 336 -4.28 13.35 -11.79
CA LEU A 336 -3.61 12.87 -13.02
C LEU A 336 -2.12 13.23 -13.07
N ARG A 337 -1.68 14.29 -12.39
CA ARG A 337 -0.26 14.64 -12.33
C ARG A 337 0.56 13.66 -11.48
N SER A 338 -0.01 13.04 -10.44
CA SER A 338 0.75 12.13 -9.56
C SER A 338 0.65 10.66 -9.96
N LEU A 339 -0.47 10.22 -10.57
CA LEU A 339 -0.65 8.83 -11.00
C LEU A 339 -0.18 8.57 -12.45
N GLY A 340 -0.13 9.59 -13.32
CA GLY A 340 0.22 9.47 -14.75
C GLY A 340 1.71 9.56 -15.09
N PHE A 341 2.58 10.02 -14.18
CA PHE A 341 3.99 10.32 -14.48
C PHE A 341 4.97 9.40 -13.74
N LYS A 342 4.94 8.09 -14.02
CA LYS A 342 6.15 7.25 -13.89
C LYS A 342 6.51 6.45 -15.15
N LYS A 343 5.57 6.22 -16.08
CA LYS A 343 5.87 5.57 -17.37
C LYS A 343 6.20 6.55 -18.51
N ARG A 344 5.73 7.80 -18.47
CA ARG A 344 6.02 8.79 -19.53
C ARG A 344 7.26 9.64 -19.29
N ALA A 345 7.83 9.73 -18.09
CA ALA A 345 9.03 10.54 -17.85
C ALA A 345 10.24 10.07 -18.69
N ALA A 346 10.49 8.77 -18.77
CA ALA A 346 11.61 8.24 -19.56
C ALA A 346 11.42 8.30 -21.08
N ALA A 347 10.17 8.27 -21.55
CA ALA A 347 9.82 8.42 -22.98
C ALA A 347 9.77 9.90 -23.39
N PHE A 348 9.32 10.78 -22.50
CA PHE A 348 9.28 12.23 -22.72
C PHE A 348 10.67 12.85 -22.60
N GLN A 349 11.54 12.38 -21.70
CA GLN A 349 12.96 12.76 -21.68
C GLN A 349 13.71 12.23 -22.90
N ARG A 350 13.42 11.01 -23.38
CA ARG A 350 14.00 10.52 -24.66
C ARG A 350 13.49 11.28 -25.88
N ALA A 351 12.22 11.68 -25.90
CA ALA A 351 11.66 12.53 -26.96
C ALA A 351 12.23 13.96 -26.90
N LEU A 352 12.41 14.54 -25.71
CA LEU A 352 13.08 15.83 -25.51
C LEU A 352 14.57 15.76 -25.86
N CYS A 353 15.28 14.68 -25.53
CA CYS A 353 16.67 14.49 -25.93
C CYS A 353 16.82 14.31 -27.45
N ARG A 354 15.88 13.62 -28.12
CA ARG A 354 15.83 13.51 -29.58
C ARG A 354 15.43 14.81 -30.28
N ALA A 355 14.48 15.55 -29.72
CA ALA A 355 14.09 16.87 -30.25
C ALA A 355 15.20 17.92 -30.05
N LYS A 356 15.97 17.83 -28.96
CA LYS A 356 17.10 18.71 -28.68
C LYS A 356 18.30 18.39 -29.58
N SER A 357 18.58 17.13 -29.87
CA SER A 357 19.63 16.75 -30.85
C SER A 357 19.26 17.16 -32.27
N PHE A 358 18.01 16.97 -32.70
CA PHE A 358 17.54 17.42 -34.02
C PHE A 358 17.55 18.96 -34.16
N ALA A 359 17.19 19.70 -33.11
CA ALA A 359 17.30 21.16 -33.11
C ALA A 359 18.76 21.63 -33.12
N THR A 360 19.69 20.90 -32.48
CA THR A 360 21.12 21.28 -32.49
C THR A 360 21.77 21.01 -33.85
N GLU A 361 21.34 19.96 -34.58
CA GLU A 361 21.77 19.69 -35.95
C GLU A 361 21.15 20.66 -36.98
N CYS A 362 19.90 21.11 -36.79
CA CYS A 362 19.28 22.08 -37.69
C CYS A 362 19.77 23.54 -37.48
N PHE A 363 20.14 23.94 -36.26
CA PHE A 363 20.60 25.31 -35.97
C PHE A 363 22.12 25.52 -36.10
N CYS A 364 22.92 24.46 -36.25
CA CYS A 364 24.36 24.61 -36.56
C CYS A 364 24.66 24.85 -38.05
N CYS A 365 23.66 24.83 -38.94
CA CYS A 365 23.86 25.06 -40.38
C CYS A 365 23.45 26.46 -40.88
N GLN A 366 23.04 27.40 -40.02
CA GLN A 366 22.74 28.76 -40.45
C GLN A 366 23.23 29.81 -39.46
N SER A 367 24.51 30.19 -39.57
CA SER A 367 24.96 31.61 -39.58
C SER A 367 26.50 31.71 -39.50
N SER A 368 27.16 31.72 -40.65
CA SER A 368 28.42 32.45 -40.82
C SER A 368 28.61 32.90 -42.26
N SER A 369 27.89 33.96 -42.62
CA SER A 369 28.26 34.98 -43.62
C SER A 369 27.08 35.99 -43.59
N ILE A 370 27.22 37.26 -43.21
CA ILE A 370 27.95 38.33 -43.91
C ILE A 370 28.03 39.55 -42.98
N SER A 371 29.14 40.27 -43.12
CA SER A 371 29.52 41.57 -42.52
C SER A 371 28.60 42.74 -42.86
N GLY A 372 28.57 43.78 -42.01
CA GLY A 372 28.08 45.10 -42.42
C GLY A 372 28.18 46.17 -41.34
N TYR A 373 29.07 47.13 -41.56
CA TYR A 373 29.44 48.28 -40.73
C TYR A 373 28.30 49.23 -40.34
N GLY A 374 28.44 49.89 -39.18
CA GLY A 374 27.73 51.13 -38.83
C GLY A 374 28.11 51.63 -37.43
N LYS A 375 28.75 52.80 -37.37
CA LYS A 375 29.53 53.36 -36.26
C LYS A 375 28.72 54.42 -35.46
N VAL A 376 29.12 54.60 -34.19
CA VAL A 376 29.36 55.91 -33.50
C VAL A 376 28.24 56.60 -32.67
N THR A 377 28.45 56.52 -31.34
CA THR A 377 28.46 57.55 -30.25
C THR A 377 27.20 58.23 -29.67
N ASP A 378 27.09 58.05 -28.34
CA ASP A 378 27.02 59.03 -27.23
C ASP A 378 25.79 59.91 -26.91
N LEU A 379 25.58 60.03 -25.57
CA LEU A 379 24.94 61.09 -24.75
C LEU A 379 23.40 61.13 -24.79
N VAL A 380 22.63 61.21 -23.68
CA VAL A 380 22.82 61.71 -22.30
C VAL A 380 22.04 60.83 -21.32
#